data_AF-A0AAJ1YAH9-F1
#
_entry.id   AF-A0AAJ1YAH9-F1
#
_cell.length_a   1.000
_cell.length_b   1.000
_cell.length_c   1.000
_cell.angle_alpha   90.00
_cell.angle_beta   90.00
_cell.angle_gamma   90.00
#
_symmetry.space_group_name_H-M   'P 1'
#
loop_
_entity.id
_entity.type
_entity.pdbx_description
1 polymer ?
#
loop_
_entity_poly.entity_id
_entity_poly.type
_entity_poly.pdbx_seq_one_letter_code
_entity_poly.pdbx_strand_id
1 'polypeptide(L)' 'MQVFAQQGDTVDTLCWRYFGCTQGVVEQVYSLNAGLADAGAILPHGQPVTLPDVTVSPQRETVNLWD' A
#
# COMPACT_ATOMS: atom_id res chain seq x y z
N MET A 1 9.14 -1.98 -6.35
CA MET A 1 9.21 -3.04 -5.30
C MET A 1 7.90 -3.83 -5.30
N GLN A 2 7.89 -5.15 -5.10
CA GLN A 2 6.65 -5.95 -5.05
C GLN A 2 6.32 -6.36 -3.62
N VAL A 3 5.06 -6.20 -3.20
CA VAL A 3 4.57 -6.55 -1.86
C VAL A 3 3.32 -7.41 -1.98
N PHE A 4 2.96 -8.12 -0.90
CA PHE A 4 1.78 -8.97 -0.86
C PHE A 4 0.74 -8.36 0.09
N ALA A 5 -0.49 -8.20 -0.38
CA ALA A 5 -1.61 -7.72 0.42
C ALA A 5 -1.92 -8.71 1.55
N GLN A 6 -2.21 -8.20 2.75
CA GLN A 6 -2.67 -9.03 3.87
C GLN A 6 -4.20 -9.15 3.86
N GLN A 7 -4.75 -9.93 4.79
CA GLN A 7 -6.19 -10.14 4.85
C GLN A 7 -6.88 -8.85 5.26
N GLY A 8 -7.83 -8.39 4.46
CA GLY A 8 -8.51 -7.11 4.70
C GLY A 8 -7.71 -5.88 4.29
N ASP A 9 -6.53 -6.04 3.65
CA ASP A 9 -5.82 -4.89 3.10
C ASP A 9 -6.57 -4.29 1.92
N THR A 10 -6.45 -2.98 1.79
CA THR A 10 -6.91 -2.19 0.66
C THR A 10 -5.71 -1.53 -0.01
N VAL A 11 -5.87 -1.02 -1.22
CA VAL A 11 -4.79 -0.26 -1.88
C VAL A 11 -4.39 0.97 -1.04
N ASP A 12 -5.36 1.60 -0.38
CA ASP A 12 -5.15 2.78 0.45
C ASP A 12 -4.35 2.46 1.73
N THR A 13 -4.72 1.40 2.46
CA THR A 13 -3.94 0.94 3.63
C THR A 13 -2.54 0.50 3.25
N LEU A 14 -2.38 -0.16 2.09
CA LEU A 14 -1.08 -0.53 1.58
C LEU A 14 -0.23 0.71 1.28
N CYS A 15 -0.80 1.72 0.60
CA CYS A 15 -0.10 2.98 0.34
C CYS A 15 0.29 3.68 1.65
N TRP A 16 -0.62 3.75 2.61
CA TRP A 16 -0.34 4.33 3.92
C TRP A 16 0.79 3.61 4.68
N ARG A 17 0.82 2.27 4.66
CA ARG A 17 1.84 1.48 5.37
C ARG A 17 3.25 1.63 4.82
N TYR A 18 3.38 1.81 3.50
CA TYR A 18 4.68 1.90 2.84
C TYR A 18 5.15 3.33 2.62
N PHE A 19 4.23 4.25 2.34
CA PHE A 19 4.55 5.62 1.96
C PHE A 19 4.09 6.66 2.99
N GLY A 20 3.22 6.32 3.94
CA GLY A 20 2.65 7.27 4.91
C GLY A 20 1.71 8.32 4.29
N CYS A 21 1.37 8.17 3.01
CA CYS A 21 0.42 9.02 2.30
C CYS A 21 -0.28 8.20 1.21
N THR A 22 -1.46 8.68 0.79
CA THR A 22 -2.30 8.00 -0.21
C THR A 22 -2.49 8.87 -1.46
N GLN A 23 -2.53 10.20 -1.29
CA GLN A 23 -2.65 11.14 -2.41
C GLN A 23 -1.43 11.05 -3.35
N GLY A 24 -1.68 10.92 -4.65
CA GLY A 24 -0.65 10.83 -5.69
C GLY A 24 0.08 9.49 -5.79
N VAL A 25 0.08 8.66 -4.74
CA VAL A 25 0.73 7.34 -4.74
C VAL A 25 -0.22 6.24 -5.18
N VAL A 26 -1.49 6.31 -4.76
CA VAL A 26 -2.52 5.33 -5.16
C VAL A 26 -2.69 5.28 -6.68
N GLU A 27 -2.69 6.44 -7.35
CA GLU A 27 -2.81 6.55 -8.81
C GLU A 27 -1.63 5.87 -9.54
N GLN A 28 -0.42 6.04 -8.99
CA GLN A 28 0.79 5.37 -9.49
C GLN A 28 0.73 3.86 -9.27
N VAL A 29 0.25 3.41 -8.11
CA VAL A 29 0.03 1.98 -7.83
C VAL A 29 -0.97 1.40 -8.82
N TYR A 30 -2.10 2.05 -9.08
CA TYR A 30 -3.06 1.57 -10.08
C TYR A 30 -2.49 1.56 -11.50
N SER A 31 -1.71 2.57 -11.85
CA SER A 31 -1.03 2.63 -13.16
C SER A 31 -0.03 1.50 -13.37
N LEU A 32 0.64 1.06 -12.29
CA LEU A 32 1.60 -0.05 -12.31
C LEU A 32 0.94 -1.43 -12.19
N ASN A 33 -0.31 -1.50 -11.74
CA ASN A 33 -1.02 -2.76 -11.52
C ASN A 33 -2.36 -2.75 -12.27
N ALA A 34 -2.29 -3.00 -13.58
CA ALA A 34 -3.48 -3.14 -14.41
C ALA A 34 -4.39 -4.27 -13.86
N GLY A 35 -5.69 -3.99 -13.71
CA GLY A 35 -6.65 -4.93 -13.14
C GLY A 35 -6.69 -4.97 -11.60
N LEU A 36 -5.85 -4.21 -10.89
CA LEU A 36 -5.91 -4.15 -9.42
C LEU A 36 -7.26 -3.60 -8.91
N ALA A 37 -7.86 -2.68 -9.65
CA ALA A 37 -9.17 -2.10 -9.32
C ALA A 37 -10.34 -3.10 -9.49
N ASP A 38 -10.15 -4.13 -10.33
CA ASP A 38 -11.17 -5.16 -10.59
C ASP A 38 -11.30 -6.14 -9.41
N ALA A 39 -10.23 -6.30 -8.61
CA ALA A 39 -10.24 -7.13 -7.40
C ALA A 39 -11.19 -6.60 -6.31
N GLY A 40 -11.68 -5.36 -6.44
CA GLY A 40 -12.61 -4.73 -5.51
C GLY A 40 -11.94 -3.86 -4.46
N ALA A 41 -12.72 -3.39 -3.49
CA ALA A 41 -12.25 -2.49 -2.44
C ALA A 41 -11.26 -3.15 -1.47
N ILE A 42 -11.45 -4.44 -1.20
CA ILE A 42 -10.58 -5.26 -0.35
C ILE A 42 -9.78 -6.19 -1.26
N LEU A 43 -8.46 -6.14 -1.15
CA LEU A 43 -7.58 -6.99 -1.91
C LEU A 43 -7.64 -8.43 -1.37
N PRO A 44 -7.64 -9.45 -2.25
CA PRO A 44 -7.53 -10.82 -1.79
C PRO A 44 -6.21 -11.02 -1.04
N HIS A 45 -6.24 -11.84 0.01
CA HIS A 45 -5.04 -12.15 0.78
C HIS A 45 -3.97 -12.76 -0.12
N GLY A 46 -2.74 -12.24 -0.05
CA GLY A 46 -1.63 -12.67 -0.88
C GLY A 46 -1.65 -12.08 -2.29
N GLN A 47 -2.52 -11.11 -2.58
CA GLN A 47 -2.50 -10.42 -3.88
C GLN A 47 -1.15 -9.71 -4.08
N PRO A 48 -0.42 -9.99 -5.16
CA PRO A 48 0.79 -9.26 -5.47
C PRO A 48 0.45 -7.83 -5.91
N VAL A 49 1.09 -6.84 -5.27
CA VAL A 49 0.97 -5.42 -5.63
C VAL A 49 2.35 -4.84 -5.87
N THR A 50 2.52 -4.24 -7.05
CA THR A 50 3.75 -3.54 -7.44
C THR A 50 3.68 -2.11 -6.92
N LEU A 51 4.55 -1.78 -5.97
CA LEU A 51 4.68 -0.44 -5.44
C LEU A 51 5.63 0.41 -6.30
N PRO A 52 5.26 1.66 -6.60
CA PRO A 52 6.13 2.62 -7.28
C PRO A 52 7.37 2.91 -6.43
N ASP A 53 8.47 3.26 -7.10
CA ASP A 53 9.71 3.68 -6.45
C ASP A 53 9.60 5.15 -6.04
N VAL A 54 8.71 5.43 -5.08
CA VAL A 54 8.57 6.75 -4.47
C VAL A 54 9.34 6.71 -3.17
N THR A 55 10.39 7.52 -3.06
CA THR A 55 11.16 7.69 -1.83
C THR A 55 10.38 8.56 -0.84
N VAL A 56 9.20 8.10 -0.43
CA VAL A 56 8.55 8.64 0.77
C VAL A 56 9.08 7.78 1.91
N SER A 57 10.07 8.29 2.63
CA SER A 57 10.64 7.61 3.78
C SER A 57 9.49 7.16 4.68
N PRO A 58 9.29 5.84 4.92
CA PRO A 58 8.29 5.40 5.87
C PRO A 58 8.77 5.87 7.25
N GLN A 59 8.30 7.04 7.68
CA GLN A 59 8.49 7.49 9.04
C GLN A 59 7.56 6.63 9.89
N ARG A 60 8.03 5.42 10.18
CA ARG A 60 7.40 4.53 11.13
C ARG A 60 7.66 5.17 12.49
N GLU A 61 6.84 6.14 12.87
CA GLU A 61 6.78 6.63 14.25
C GLU A 61 6.26 5.47 15.10
N THR A 62 7.16 4.58 15.51
CA THR A 62 6.92 3.66 16.61
C THR A 62 6.75 4.50 17.86
N VAL A 63 5.52 4.93 18.13
CA VAL A 63 5.13 5.45 19.43
C VAL A 63 5.14 4.27 20.39
N ASN A 64 6.22 4.15 21.17
CA ASN A 64 6.21 3.30 22.35
C ASN A 64 5.30 3.95 23.39
N LEU A 65 4.16 3.31 23.67
CA LEU A 65 3.15 3.79 24.63
C LEU A 65 3.40 3.32 26.08
N TRP A 66 4.60 2.80 26.37
CA TRP A 66 4.95 2.25 27.69
C TRP A 66 6.33 2.77 28.13
N ASP A 67 6.48 3.05 29.43
CA ASP A 67 7.71 3.41 30.15
C ASP A 67 8.59 2.18 30.40
#